data_AF-A0A3E3IWV3-F1
#
_entry.id   AF-A0A3E3IWV3-F1
#
_cell.length_a   1.000
_cell.length_b   1.000
_cell.length_c   1.000
_cell.angle_alpha   90.00
_cell.angle_beta   90.00
_cell.angle_gamma   90.00
#
_symmetry.space_group_name_H-M   'P 1'
#
loop_
_entity.id
_entity.type
_entity.pdbx_description
1 polymer ?
#
loop_
_entity_poly.entity_id
_entity_poly.type
_entity_poly.pdbx_seq_one_letter_code
_entity_poly.pdbx_strand_id
1 'polypeptide(L)'
;MFTMICLFTISIPVVNNLTAKGVENHLKSLPLPPDTELAASVSRADKLTGNGNGMQYFGAILLRSELTLDELETFYSQYRRTEWECNVVSQKEPGLDFLDYYDELRFSQYEDVPGNFYIVYSWGDGGEPFVTWDLRGH
;
A
#
# COMPACT_ATOMS: atom_id res chain seq x y z
N MET A 1 14.63 -33.70 -0.86
CA MET A 1 15.21 -32.62 -0.05
C MET A 1 15.36 -31.32 -0.85
N PHE A 2 16.10 -31.32 -1.97
CA PHE A 2 16.27 -30.13 -2.83
C PHE A 2 14.95 -29.48 -3.28
N THR A 3 13.99 -30.28 -3.76
CA THR A 3 12.67 -29.80 -4.21
C THR A 3 11.88 -29.10 -3.11
N MET A 4 11.99 -29.55 -1.85
CA MET A 4 11.30 -28.92 -0.72
C MET A 4 11.91 -27.58 -0.34
N ILE A 5 13.23 -27.45 -0.45
CA ILE A 5 13.93 -26.18 -0.21
C ILE A 5 13.51 -25.16 -1.26
N CYS A 6 13.49 -25.54 -2.55
CA CYS A 6 13.04 -24.66 -3.62
C CYS A 6 11.58 -24.21 -3.44
N LEU A 7 10.67 -25.13 -3.09
CA LEU A 7 9.27 -24.80 -2.82
C LEU A 7 9.13 -23.81 -1.67
N PHE A 8 9.90 -24.01 -0.60
CA PHE A 8 9.91 -23.12 0.55
C PHE A 8 10.41 -21.71 0.18
N THR A 9 11.54 -21.60 -0.53
CA THR A 9 12.07 -20.30 -0.98
C THR A 9 11.15 -19.56 -1.94
N ILE A 10 10.35 -20.27 -2.75
CA ILE A 10 9.37 -19.66 -3.66
C ILE A 10 8.10 -19.26 -2.89
N SER A 11 7.71 -20.02 -1.87
CA SER A 11 6.50 -19.74 -1.08
C SER A 11 6.60 -18.46 -0.25
N ILE A 12 7.78 -18.12 0.26
CA ILE A 12 8.00 -16.91 1.08
C ILE A 12 7.57 -15.62 0.35
N PRO A 13 8.11 -15.31 -0.86
CA PRO A 13 7.70 -14.09 -1.55
C PRO A 13 6.23 -14.11 -1.97
N VAL A 14 5.66 -15.29 -2.24
CA VAL A 14 4.23 -15.42 -2.54
C VAL A 14 3.38 -15.06 -1.33
N VAL A 15 3.68 -15.60 -0.15
CA VAL A 15 2.99 -15.27 1.10
C VAL A 15 3.10 -13.77 1.37
N ASN A 16 4.29 -13.20 1.22
CA ASN A 16 4.48 -11.77 1.47
C ASN A 16 3.71 -10.87 0.51
N ASN A 17 3.69 -11.21 -0.78
CA ASN A 17 2.89 -10.48 -1.76
C ASN A 17 1.39 -10.60 -1.46
N LEU A 18 0.92 -11.78 -1.00
CA LEU A 18 -0.47 -11.96 -0.57
C LEU A 18 -0.79 -11.14 0.67
N THR A 19 0.14 -11.02 1.64
CA THR A 19 -0.02 -10.16 2.81
C THR A 19 -0.20 -8.70 2.39
N ALA A 20 0.67 -8.17 1.52
CA ALA A 20 0.51 -6.81 0.99
C ALA A 20 -0.80 -6.64 0.19
N LYS A 21 -1.20 -7.64 -0.61
CA LYS A 21 -2.47 -7.63 -1.31
C LYS A 21 -3.66 -7.62 -0.35
N GLY A 22 -3.53 -8.25 0.81
CA GLY A 22 -4.50 -8.18 1.91
C GLY A 22 -4.71 -6.75 2.41
N VAL A 23 -3.64 -5.97 2.53
CA VAL A 23 -3.70 -4.55 2.92
C VAL A 23 -4.47 -3.73 1.87
N GLU A 24 -4.15 -3.90 0.59
CA GLU A 24 -4.89 -3.24 -0.51
C GLU A 24 -6.36 -3.66 -0.52
N ASN A 25 -6.65 -4.95 -0.39
CA ASN A 25 -8.02 -5.45 -0.37
C ASN A 25 -8.81 -4.90 0.83
N HIS A 26 -8.16 -4.74 1.99
CA HIS A 26 -8.78 -4.11 3.14
C HIS A 26 -9.18 -2.66 2.82
N LEU A 27 -8.27 -1.85 2.27
CA LEU A 27 -8.56 -0.48 1.85
C LEU A 27 -9.73 -0.41 0.85
N LYS A 28 -9.75 -1.31 -0.15
CA LYS A 28 -10.84 -1.38 -1.14
C LYS A 28 -12.18 -1.83 -0.55
N SER A 29 -12.16 -2.53 0.58
CA SER A 29 -13.38 -2.99 1.26
C SER A 29 -14.01 -1.91 2.14
N LEU A 30 -13.27 -0.84 2.45
CA LEU A 30 -13.81 0.30 3.19
C LEU A 30 -14.84 1.03 2.33
N PRO A 31 -15.88 1.62 2.94
CA PRO A 31 -16.84 2.42 2.20
C PRO A 31 -16.13 3.64 1.60
N LEU A 32 -16.55 4.02 0.38
CA LEU A 32 -16.09 5.26 -0.23
C LEU A 32 -16.90 6.44 0.34
N PRO A 33 -16.26 7.59 0.60
CA PRO A 33 -16.98 8.82 0.91
C PRO A 33 -17.94 9.22 -0.24
N PRO A 34 -18.92 10.09 0.02
CA PRO A 34 -19.72 10.70 -1.03
C PRO A 34 -18.85 11.35 -2.10
N ASP A 35 -19.36 11.40 -3.34
CA ASP A 35 -18.71 12.07 -4.47
C ASP A 35 -17.24 11.66 -4.70
N THR A 36 -16.93 10.41 -4.35
CA THR A 36 -15.59 9.83 -4.44
C THR A 36 -15.61 8.55 -5.27
N GLU A 37 -14.65 8.45 -6.20
CA GLU A 37 -14.46 7.30 -7.07
C GLU A 37 -13.11 6.64 -6.77
N LEU A 38 -13.10 5.32 -6.69
CA LEU A 38 -11.87 4.53 -6.66
C LEU A 38 -11.28 4.45 -8.08
N ALA A 39 -10.21 5.18 -8.33
CA ALA A 39 -9.56 5.24 -9.64
C ALA A 39 -8.58 4.07 -9.87
N ALA A 40 -7.78 3.73 -8.86
CA ALA A 40 -6.78 2.66 -8.95
C ALA A 40 -6.44 2.09 -7.57
N SER A 41 -5.74 0.96 -7.55
CA SER A 41 -5.22 0.35 -6.31
C SER A 41 -3.94 -0.42 -6.57
N VAL A 42 -3.09 -0.51 -5.55
CA VAL A 42 -1.80 -1.19 -5.66
C VAL A 42 -1.36 -1.77 -4.31
N SER A 43 -0.54 -2.81 -4.35
CA SER A 43 0.06 -3.43 -3.17
C SER A 43 1.52 -3.79 -3.45
N ARG A 44 2.39 -3.69 -2.45
CA ARG A 44 3.78 -4.10 -2.56
C ARG A 44 4.29 -4.71 -1.26
N ALA A 45 5.01 -5.82 -1.38
CA ALA A 45 5.84 -6.35 -0.30
C ALA A 45 7.31 -6.17 -0.70
N ASP A 46 8.05 -5.33 0.00
CA ASP A 46 9.47 -5.06 -0.26
C ASP A 46 10.14 -4.34 0.94
N LYS A 47 11.41 -3.95 0.80
CA LYS A 47 12.06 -2.97 1.68
C LYS A 47 11.81 -1.54 1.19
N LEU A 48 10.65 -0.98 1.55
CA LEU A 48 10.10 0.24 0.94
C LEU A 48 10.65 1.54 1.54
N THR A 49 10.79 1.63 2.86
CA THR A 49 11.18 2.89 3.55
C THR A 49 12.66 2.98 3.90
N GLY A 50 13.45 1.94 3.62
CA GLY A 50 14.88 1.88 3.94
C GLY A 50 15.22 1.82 5.45
N ASN A 51 14.22 1.96 6.33
CA ASN A 51 14.37 1.99 7.78
C ASN A 51 13.99 0.63 8.39
N GLY A 52 14.95 -0.30 8.45
CA GLY A 52 14.79 -1.60 9.14
C GLY A 52 15.42 -2.80 8.43
N ASN A 53 15.40 -3.95 9.11
CA ASN A 53 15.68 -5.27 8.53
C ASN A 53 14.35 -6.02 8.41
N GLY A 54 13.99 -6.48 7.21
CA GLY A 54 12.81 -7.30 6.98
C GLY A 54 11.79 -6.68 6.03
N MET A 55 10.86 -7.54 5.61
CA MET A 55 9.81 -7.17 4.65
C MET A 55 8.80 -6.19 5.22
N GLN A 56 8.42 -5.22 4.40
CA GLN A 56 7.33 -4.29 4.67
C GLN A 56 6.19 -4.57 3.70
N TYR A 57 4.96 -4.35 4.16
CA TYR A 57 3.74 -4.66 3.42
C TYR A 57 2.95 -3.39 3.24
N PHE A 58 2.83 -2.93 2.02
CA PHE A 58 2.18 -1.68 1.67
C PHE A 58 0.96 -1.96 0.79
N GLY A 59 -0.12 -1.23 1.05
CA GLY A 59 -1.29 -1.17 0.19
C GLY A 59 -1.75 0.27 0.05
N ALA A 60 -2.17 0.65 -1.16
CA ALA A 60 -2.71 1.97 -1.43
C ALA A 60 -3.86 1.91 -2.43
N ILE A 61 -4.79 2.86 -2.28
CA ILE A 61 -5.84 3.15 -3.24
C ILE A 61 -5.74 4.60 -3.69
N LEU A 62 -6.01 4.84 -4.96
CA LEU A 62 -6.12 6.17 -5.54
C LEU A 62 -7.59 6.54 -5.64
N LEU A 63 -7.95 7.66 -5.05
CA LEU A 63 -9.29 8.21 -5.05
C LEU A 63 -9.33 9.48 -5.89
N ARG A 64 -10.38 9.64 -6.68
CA ARG A 64 -10.78 10.91 -7.26
C ARG A 64 -11.95 11.43 -6.45
N SER A 65 -11.84 12.64 -5.88
CA SER A 65 -12.88 13.20 -5.01
C SER A 65 -12.95 14.71 -5.15
N GLU A 66 -14.13 15.27 -4.97
CA GLU A 66 -14.30 16.73 -4.79
C GLU A 66 -14.14 17.16 -3.33
N LEU A 67 -14.03 16.20 -2.40
CA LEU A 67 -13.74 16.46 -0.99
C LEU A 67 -12.31 16.96 -0.81
N THR A 68 -12.12 17.75 0.24
CA THR A 68 -10.81 18.23 0.67
C THR A 68 -9.99 17.11 1.34
N LEU A 69 -8.67 17.33 1.47
CA LEU A 69 -7.78 16.40 2.17
C LEU A 69 -8.26 16.15 3.61
N ASP A 70 -8.56 17.21 4.36
CA ASP A 70 -9.01 17.13 5.76
C ASP A 70 -10.33 16.36 5.91
N GLU A 71 -11.25 16.48 4.95
CA GLU A 71 -12.51 15.73 4.95
C GLU A 71 -12.27 14.24 4.72
N LEU A 72 -11.39 13.90 3.78
CA LEU A 72 -11.00 12.51 3.51
C LEU A 72 -10.24 11.92 4.70
N GLU A 73 -9.31 12.66 5.30
CA GLU A 73 -8.61 12.25 6.52
C GLU A 73 -9.59 12.00 7.66
N THR A 74 -10.53 12.92 7.89
CA THR A 74 -11.56 12.79 8.91
C THR A 74 -12.41 11.54 8.68
N PHE A 75 -12.80 11.27 7.43
CA PHE A 75 -13.56 10.08 7.08
C PHE A 75 -12.76 8.79 7.34
N TYR A 76 -11.52 8.71 6.84
CA TYR A 76 -10.70 7.51 6.92
C TYR A 76 -10.11 7.25 8.32
N SER A 77 -9.98 8.29 9.16
CA SER A 77 -9.54 8.18 10.55
C SER A 77 -10.42 7.23 11.38
N GLN A 78 -11.69 7.06 11.01
CA GLN A 78 -12.64 6.18 11.71
C GLN A 78 -12.31 4.69 11.53
N TYR A 79 -11.59 4.34 10.47
CA TYR A 79 -11.17 2.97 10.17
C TYR A 79 -9.73 2.70 10.63
N ARG A 80 -9.01 3.74 11.05
CA ARG A 80 -7.62 3.67 11.49
C ARG A 80 -7.51 2.97 12.85
N ARG A 81 -6.80 1.84 12.91
CA ARG A 81 -6.48 1.15 14.18
C ARG A 81 -5.11 1.56 14.73
N THR A 82 -4.19 1.88 13.84
CA THR A 82 -2.81 2.28 14.16
C THR A 82 -2.44 3.52 13.35
N GLU A 83 -1.40 4.25 13.75
CA GLU A 83 -0.92 5.43 13.00
C GLU A 83 -0.48 5.12 11.55
N TRP A 84 -0.28 3.84 11.23
CA TRP A 84 0.19 3.39 9.91
C TRP A 84 -0.94 2.98 8.97
N GLU A 85 -2.19 3.08 9.39
CA GLU A 85 -3.37 2.69 8.61
C GLU A 85 -4.19 3.89 8.12
N CYS A 86 -4.74 3.78 6.91
CA CYS A 86 -5.68 4.72 6.33
C CYS A 86 -5.17 6.18 6.37
N ASN A 87 -3.88 6.35 6.02
CA ASN A 87 -3.26 7.66 5.86
C ASN A 87 -3.66 8.22 4.50
N VAL A 88 -4.12 9.48 4.47
CA VAL A 88 -4.54 10.15 3.24
C VAL A 88 -3.49 11.20 2.91
N VAL A 89 -3.08 11.25 1.65
CA VAL A 89 -2.18 12.29 1.15
C VAL A 89 -2.63 12.73 -0.23
N SER A 90 -2.33 13.96 -0.60
CA SER A 90 -2.53 14.39 -1.98
C SER A 90 -1.55 13.66 -2.89
N GLN A 91 -1.97 13.24 -4.09
CA GLN A 91 -1.07 12.61 -5.06
C GLN A 91 0.14 13.49 -5.42
N LYS A 92 0.03 14.81 -5.22
CA LYS A 92 1.06 15.80 -5.54
C LYS A 92 2.09 16.02 -4.42
N GLU A 93 1.94 15.35 -3.28
CA GLU A 93 2.85 15.52 -2.14
C GLU A 93 4.13 14.69 -2.28
N PRO A 94 5.30 15.27 -1.94
CA PRO A 94 6.59 14.56 -1.96
C PRO A 94 6.72 13.49 -0.85
N GLY A 95 5.75 13.37 0.06
CA GLY A 95 5.79 12.37 1.15
C GLY A 95 5.77 10.91 0.69
N LEU A 96 5.53 10.67 -0.60
CA LEU A 96 5.48 9.36 -1.23
C LEU A 96 6.65 9.11 -2.18
N ASP A 97 7.81 9.76 -1.97
CA ASP A 97 9.04 9.55 -2.75
C ASP A 97 9.36 8.05 -2.96
N PHE A 98 9.04 7.18 -1.99
CA PHE A 98 9.21 5.74 -2.16
C PHE A 98 8.33 5.16 -3.28
N LEU A 99 7.10 5.62 -3.48
CA LEU A 99 6.31 5.26 -4.67
C LEU A 99 6.96 5.77 -5.97
N ASP A 100 7.68 6.89 -5.95
CA ASP A 100 8.42 7.39 -7.12
C ASP A 100 9.61 6.49 -7.48
N TYR A 101 10.25 5.86 -6.50
CA TYR A 101 11.30 4.86 -6.75
C TYR A 101 10.76 3.56 -7.37
N TYR A 102 9.46 3.27 -7.20
CA TYR A 102 8.82 2.07 -7.74
C TYR A 102 7.80 2.45 -8.82
N ASP A 103 8.23 2.51 -10.07
CA ASP A 103 7.37 2.85 -11.23
C ASP A 103 6.04 2.07 -11.28
N GLU A 104 6.01 0.82 -10.80
CA GLU A 104 4.80 -0.03 -10.70
C GLU A 104 3.79 0.47 -9.66
N LEU A 105 4.25 1.19 -8.64
CA LEU A 105 3.42 1.83 -7.61
C LEU A 105 2.94 3.21 -8.03
N ARG A 106 3.57 3.82 -9.06
CA ARG A 106 3.26 5.17 -9.51
C ARG A 106 1.89 5.20 -10.21
N PHE A 107 0.93 5.94 -9.63
CA PHE A 107 -0.35 6.26 -10.27
C PHE A 107 -0.22 7.33 -11.37
N SER A 108 0.88 7.31 -12.12
CA SER A 108 1.30 8.31 -13.12
C SER A 108 0.27 8.57 -14.21
N GLN A 109 -0.60 7.60 -14.49
CA GLN A 109 -1.65 7.70 -15.50
C GLN A 109 -2.71 8.78 -15.19
N TYR A 110 -2.76 9.31 -13.97
CA TYR A 110 -3.79 10.25 -13.52
C TYR A 110 -3.29 11.71 -13.35
N GLU A 111 -2.01 11.99 -13.62
CA GLU A 111 -1.44 13.35 -13.51
C GLU A 111 -2.10 14.35 -14.49
N ASP A 112 -2.49 13.89 -15.68
CA ASP A 112 -3.08 14.70 -16.75
C ASP A 112 -4.63 14.69 -16.76
N VAL A 113 -5.26 14.00 -15.80
CA VAL A 113 -6.72 13.90 -15.72
C VAL A 113 -7.26 15.06 -14.85
N PRO A 114 -8.28 15.81 -15.29
CA PRO A 114 -8.85 16.87 -14.47
C PRO A 114 -9.57 16.31 -13.24
N GLY A 115 -9.17 16.76 -12.05
CA GLY A 115 -9.78 16.41 -10.76
C GLY A 115 -8.79 16.48 -9.61
N ASN A 116 -9.28 16.34 -8.38
CA ASN A 116 -8.41 16.17 -7.21
C ASN A 116 -8.22 14.68 -6.95
N PHE A 117 -6.95 14.27 -6.86
CA PHE A 117 -6.55 12.90 -6.61
C PHE A 117 -5.84 12.77 -5.27
N TYR A 118 -6.27 11.77 -4.51
CA TYR A 118 -5.80 11.48 -3.17
C TYR A 118 -5.40 10.01 -3.08
N ILE A 119 -4.31 9.75 -2.37
CA ILE A 119 -3.85 8.40 -2.09
C ILE A 119 -4.22 8.08 -0.66
N VAL A 120 -4.93 6.98 -0.45
CA VAL A 120 -5.16 6.41 0.88
C VAL A 120 -4.30 5.16 0.98
N TYR A 121 -3.39 5.12 1.95
CA TYR A 121 -2.46 4.01 2.12
C TYR A 121 -2.43 3.48 3.55
N SER A 122 -2.01 2.22 3.66
CA SER A 122 -1.81 1.52 4.92
C SER A 122 -0.55 0.67 4.85
N TRP A 123 0.07 0.47 6.01
CA TRP A 123 1.08 -0.55 6.22
C TRP A 123 0.46 -1.75 6.94
N GLY A 124 0.78 -2.94 6.47
CA GLY A 124 0.39 -4.20 7.09
C GLY A 124 1.52 -4.83 7.87
N ASP A 125 1.14 -5.76 8.73
CA ASP A 125 2.05 -6.58 9.51
C ASP A 125 2.25 -7.95 8.87
N GLY A 126 3.49 -8.41 8.83
CA GLY A 126 3.83 -9.77 8.42
C GLY A 126 4.13 -10.68 9.60
N GLY A 127 4.01 -11.99 9.38
CA GLY A 127 4.38 -13.00 10.36
C GLY A 127 5.75 -13.61 10.12
N GLU A 128 6.43 -14.02 11.20
CA GLU A 128 7.60 -14.91 11.11
C GLU A 128 7.19 -16.30 10.57
N PRO A 129 8.04 -16.99 9.79
CA PRO A 129 9.40 -16.59 9.37
C PRO A 129 9.45 -15.70 8.12
N PHE A 130 8.30 -15.34 7.54
CA PHE A 130 8.21 -14.74 6.21
C PHE A 130 8.77 -13.32 6.14
N VAL A 131 8.62 -12.54 7.22
CA VAL A 131 9.20 -11.19 7.34
C VAL A 131 10.71 -11.21 7.24
N THR A 132 11.34 -12.19 7.87
CA THR A 132 12.80 -12.25 8.03
C THR A 132 13.48 -13.03 6.91
N TRP A 133 12.81 -13.99 6.27
CA TRP A 133 13.49 -14.92 5.36
C TRP A 133 13.29 -14.60 3.87
N ASP A 134 12.52 -13.57 3.55
CA ASP A 134 12.44 -13.07 2.19
C ASP A 134 13.69 -12.23 1.88
N LEU A 135 14.47 -12.68 0.91
CA LEU A 135 15.70 -12.01 0.51
C LEU A 135 15.45 -10.62 -0.08
N ARG A 136 14.23 -10.30 -0.52
CA ARG A 136 13.87 -8.96 -1.00
C ARG A 136 13.86 -7.92 0.11
N GLY A 137 13.66 -8.34 1.37
CA GLY A 137 13.57 -7.48 2.54
C GLY A 137 14.91 -7.11 3.18
N HIS A 138 16.04 -7.52 2.58
CA HIS A 138 17.39 -7.33 3.12
C HIS A 138 18.26 -6.50 2.17
#